data_AF-A0A9X1MDN7-F1
#
_entry.id   AF-A0A9X1MDN7-F1
#
_cell.length_a   1.000
_cell.length_b   1.000
_cell.length_c   1.000
_cell.angle_alpha   90.00
_cell.angle_beta   90.00
_cell.angle_gamma   90.00
#
_symmetry.space_group_name_H-M   'P 1'
#
loop_
_entity.id
_entity.type
_entity.pdbx_description
1 polymer ?
#
loop_
_entity_poly.entity_id
_entity_poly.type
_entity_poly.pdbx_seq_one_letter_code
_entity_poly.pdbx_strand_id
1 'polypeptide(L)'
;MNIKHIRKPALAASAALILGLTMSACSTETTSSGSETDAGQPAATSPETVETPGPEAPAAPSVGVPFTADMGNGNTARITVVSAEYADTASTQSFAPAAQNGGFLVLDVLWETEAGVTSSNPLYFNTKDAEGRAGDYYMFADNQLGSGEVQVGDKSRGTVVFDIAPGPATVVITDPLLQETARIQVGG
;
A
#
# COMPACT_ATOMS: atom_id res chain seq x y z
N MET A 1 48.83 23.95 15.03
CA MET A 1 49.48 24.36 13.78
C MET A 1 49.12 23.34 12.70
N ASN A 2 48.81 23.80 11.47
CA ASN A 2 48.49 23.06 10.23
C ASN A 2 47.05 22.51 10.14
N ILE A 3 46.04 23.25 9.66
CA ILE A 3 45.73 23.76 8.30
C ILE A 3 45.31 22.68 7.30
N LYS A 4 43.98 22.63 7.09
CA LYS A 4 43.18 22.35 5.87
C LYS A 4 43.86 21.61 4.72
N HIS A 5 43.23 20.54 4.23
CA HIS A 5 43.08 20.29 2.78
C HIS A 5 41.63 19.88 2.45
N ILE A 6 40.93 20.81 1.83
CA ILE A 6 39.64 20.68 1.15
C ILE A 6 39.89 19.92 -0.16
N ARG A 7 39.07 18.90 -0.47
CA ARG A 7 38.85 18.47 -1.86
C ARG A 7 37.35 18.34 -2.11
N LYS A 8 36.91 19.09 -3.13
CA LYS A 8 35.53 19.24 -3.62
C LYS A 8 35.10 18.02 -4.45
N PRO A 9 33.78 17.80 -4.61
CA PRO A 9 33.20 16.68 -5.34
C PRO A 9 33.35 16.82 -6.86
N ALA A 10 33.49 15.68 -7.55
CA ALA A 10 33.41 15.60 -9.00
C ALA A 10 31.94 15.41 -9.43
N LEU A 11 31.44 16.38 -10.20
CA LEU A 11 30.28 16.24 -11.08
C LEU A 11 30.54 15.13 -12.11
N ALA A 12 29.56 14.28 -12.35
CA ALA A 12 29.41 13.58 -13.63
C ALA A 12 27.95 13.69 -14.06
N ALA A 13 27.78 14.10 -15.31
CA ALA A 13 26.56 14.58 -15.92
C ALA A 13 25.80 13.47 -16.67
N SER A 14 24.48 13.68 -16.76
CA SER A 14 23.60 13.45 -17.91
C SER A 14 23.51 12.05 -18.54
N ALA A 15 22.30 11.48 -18.50
CA ALA A 15 21.63 10.99 -19.70
C ALA A 15 20.10 11.00 -19.48
N ALA A 16 19.42 11.92 -20.16
CA ALA A 16 17.98 11.95 -20.29
C ALA A 16 17.54 10.87 -21.29
N LEU A 17 16.56 10.04 -20.91
CA LEU A 17 15.88 9.14 -21.83
C LEU A 17 14.46 9.68 -22.05
N ILE A 18 14.24 10.22 -23.24
CA ILE A 18 12.93 10.67 -23.74
C ILE A 18 12.19 9.43 -24.24
N LEU A 19 11.02 9.13 -23.66
CA LEU A 19 10.10 8.13 -24.20
C LEU A 19 8.73 8.79 -24.41
N GLY A 20 8.51 9.26 -25.64
CA GLY A 20 7.22 9.75 -26.11
C GLY A 20 6.61 8.74 -27.08
N LEU A 21 5.46 8.18 -26.73
CA LEU A 21 4.52 7.58 -27.68
C LEU A 21 3.10 7.97 -27.28
N THR A 22 2.55 8.95 -27.98
CA THR A 22 1.12 9.30 -27.97
C THR A 22 0.45 8.62 -29.15
N MET A 23 -0.43 7.65 -28.91
CA MET A 23 -1.33 7.10 -29.92
C MET A 23 -2.74 7.61 -29.61
N SER A 24 -3.12 8.66 -30.33
CA SER A 24 -4.48 9.21 -30.37
C SER A 24 -5.14 8.65 -31.63
N ALA A 25 -6.07 7.71 -31.48
CA ALA A 25 -6.86 7.17 -32.57
C ALA A 25 -8.26 7.79 -32.53
N CYS A 26 -8.42 8.82 -33.37
CA CYS A 26 -9.69 9.41 -33.72
C CYS A 26 -10.22 8.62 -34.94
N SER A 27 -11.29 7.86 -34.77
CA SER A 27 -12.00 7.26 -35.90
C SER A 27 -13.29 8.02 -36.14
N THR A 28 -13.25 8.84 -37.19
CA THR A 28 -14.39 9.53 -37.79
C THR A 28 -14.94 8.65 -38.90
N GLU A 29 -16.18 8.16 -38.78
CA GLU A 29 -16.87 7.50 -39.89
C GLU A 29 -18.15 8.25 -40.26
N THR A 30 -18.07 8.86 -41.45
CA THR A 30 -19.02 8.75 -42.57
C THR A 30 -20.49 9.16 -42.37
N THR A 31 -20.79 10.35 -42.91
CA THR A 31 -22.10 10.77 -43.42
C THR A 31 -22.57 9.88 -44.58
N SER A 32 -23.82 9.43 -44.54
CA SER A 32 -24.62 9.27 -45.76
C SER A 32 -26.11 9.49 -45.47
N SER A 33 -26.70 10.41 -46.22
CA SER A 33 -28.12 10.79 -46.18
C SER A 33 -28.99 9.76 -46.89
N GLY A 34 -30.18 9.49 -46.36
CA GLY A 34 -31.25 8.78 -47.03
C GLY A 34 -32.60 9.19 -46.44
N SER A 35 -33.41 9.89 -47.24
CA SER A 35 -34.80 10.24 -46.95
C SER A 35 -35.73 9.06 -47.23
N GLU A 36 -36.78 8.89 -46.42
CA GLU A 36 -38.21 8.71 -46.84
C GLU A 36 -39.10 8.15 -45.70
N THR A 37 -40.08 8.97 -45.31
CA THR A 37 -41.54 8.71 -45.14
C THR A 37 -42.09 7.50 -44.34
N ASP A 38 -42.80 7.87 -43.26
CA ASP A 38 -44.11 7.38 -42.77
C ASP A 38 -44.33 5.88 -42.42
N ALA A 39 -44.58 5.62 -41.13
CA ALA A 39 -45.79 4.96 -40.61
C ALA A 39 -45.59 4.55 -39.14
N GLY A 40 -46.59 4.82 -38.30
CA GLY A 40 -46.51 4.64 -36.85
C GLY A 40 -46.29 3.20 -36.36
N GLN A 41 -45.51 3.07 -35.29
CA GLN A 41 -45.43 1.89 -34.45
C GLN A 41 -45.29 2.34 -32.98
N PRO A 42 -46.16 1.91 -32.05
CA PRO A 42 -46.03 2.26 -30.65
C PRO A 42 -44.72 1.71 -30.07
N ALA A 43 -44.00 2.57 -29.34
CA ALA A 43 -42.75 2.22 -28.67
C ALA A 43 -42.97 1.08 -27.68
N ALA A 44 -42.37 -0.09 -27.96
CA ALA A 44 -42.23 -1.15 -26.98
C ALA A 44 -41.19 -0.72 -25.95
N THR A 45 -41.64 -0.42 -24.74
CA THR A 45 -40.77 -0.22 -23.58
C THR A 45 -39.98 -1.50 -23.32
N SER A 46 -38.67 -1.45 -23.57
CA SER A 46 -37.74 -2.49 -23.14
C SER A 46 -37.81 -2.61 -21.61
N PRO A 47 -37.94 -3.81 -21.04
CA PRO A 47 -37.90 -3.97 -19.59
C PRO A 47 -36.53 -3.51 -19.08
N GLU A 48 -36.54 -2.58 -18.13
CA GLU A 48 -35.36 -2.24 -17.35
C GLU A 48 -34.92 -3.49 -16.59
N THR A 49 -33.76 -4.04 -16.98
CA THR A 49 -33.07 -5.05 -16.18
C THR A 49 -32.71 -4.39 -14.86
N VAL A 50 -33.45 -4.73 -13.80
CA VAL A 50 -33.08 -4.39 -12.43
C VAL A 50 -31.78 -5.12 -12.13
N GLU A 51 -30.66 -4.40 -12.16
CA GLU A 51 -29.39 -4.92 -11.68
C GLU A 51 -29.55 -5.24 -10.19
N THR A 52 -29.67 -6.53 -9.91
CA THR A 52 -29.58 -7.04 -8.53
C THR A 52 -28.23 -6.57 -7.99
N PRO A 53 -28.18 -5.83 -6.86
CA PRO A 53 -26.91 -5.41 -6.28
C PRO A 53 -26.04 -6.65 -6.07
N GLY A 54 -24.87 -6.68 -6.70
CA GLY A 54 -23.88 -7.71 -6.45
C GLY A 54 -23.50 -7.73 -4.96
N PRO A 55 -23.02 -8.87 -4.44
CA PRO A 55 -22.59 -8.96 -3.05
C PRO A 55 -21.61 -7.84 -2.73
N GLU A 56 -21.90 -7.10 -1.66
CA GLU A 56 -21.08 -6.00 -1.15
C GLU A 56 -19.65 -6.50 -0.92
N ALA A 57 -18.67 -5.80 -1.51
CA ALA A 57 -17.27 -6.14 -1.30
C ALA A 57 -16.96 -6.08 0.21
N PRO A 58 -16.19 -7.04 0.75
CA PRO A 58 -15.86 -7.03 2.17
C PRO A 58 -15.21 -5.69 2.55
N ALA A 59 -15.65 -5.12 3.68
CA ALA A 59 -15.13 -3.86 4.17
C ALA A 59 -13.60 -3.93 4.33
N ALA A 60 -12.91 -2.89 3.90
CA ALA A 60 -11.46 -2.80 4.07
C ALA A 60 -11.10 -2.88 5.56
N PRO A 61 -10.02 -3.59 5.94
CA PRO A 61 -9.61 -3.68 7.34
C PRO A 61 -9.27 -2.30 7.92
N SER A 62 -9.44 -2.17 9.23
CA SER A 62 -9.19 -0.94 9.98
C SER A 62 -8.27 -1.20 11.17
N VAL A 63 -7.65 -0.13 11.68
CA VAL A 63 -6.80 -0.21 12.88
C VAL A 63 -7.61 -0.74 14.06
N GLY A 64 -7.02 -1.67 14.82
CA GLY A 64 -7.61 -2.34 15.96
C GLY A 64 -8.52 -3.53 15.61
N VAL A 65 -8.85 -3.73 14.33
CA VAL A 65 -9.72 -4.84 13.89
C VAL A 65 -8.86 -5.95 13.24
N PRO A 66 -8.92 -7.19 13.75
CA PRO A 66 -8.21 -8.30 13.13
C PRO A 66 -8.81 -8.64 11.77
N PHE A 67 -7.96 -9.04 10.82
CA PHE A 67 -8.36 -9.60 9.53
C PHE A 67 -7.53 -10.84 9.21
N THR A 68 -8.12 -11.77 8.46
CA THR A 68 -7.41 -12.96 7.97
C THR A 68 -6.75 -12.62 6.64
N ALA A 69 -5.46 -12.95 6.52
CA ALA A 69 -4.66 -12.76 5.34
C ALA A 69 -4.16 -14.13 4.82
N ASP A 70 -4.30 -14.33 3.51
CA ASP A 70 -3.71 -15.48 2.81
C ASP A 70 -2.19 -15.28 2.73
N MET A 71 -1.44 -16.28 3.21
CA MET A 71 0.03 -16.31 3.22
C MET A 71 0.59 -17.26 2.16
N GLY A 72 -0.27 -17.74 1.26
CA GLY A 72 0.05 -18.68 0.21
C GLY A 72 0.11 -20.12 0.71
N ASN A 73 -0.01 -21.07 -0.23
CA ASN A 73 0.05 -22.52 0.03
C ASN A 73 -0.99 -23.03 1.06
N GLY A 74 -2.11 -22.32 1.21
CA GLY A 74 -3.14 -22.66 2.20
C GLY A 74 -2.77 -22.27 3.64
N ASN A 75 -1.70 -21.50 3.85
CA ASN A 75 -1.37 -20.93 5.14
C ASN A 75 -2.13 -19.61 5.32
N THR A 76 -2.66 -19.37 6.53
CA THR A 76 -3.37 -18.12 6.83
C THR A 76 -2.90 -17.54 8.15
N ALA A 77 -2.81 -16.21 8.20
CA ALA A 77 -2.55 -15.47 9.43
C ALA A 77 -3.70 -14.53 9.74
N ARG A 78 -4.04 -14.41 11.03
CA ARG A 78 -4.82 -13.30 11.56
C ARG A 78 -3.87 -12.18 11.93
N ILE A 79 -3.98 -11.07 11.21
CA ILE A 79 -3.18 -9.87 11.43
C ILE A 79 -4.06 -8.79 12.06
N THR A 80 -3.52 -8.07 13.05
CA THR A 80 -4.12 -6.87 13.60
C THR A 80 -3.08 -5.76 13.60
N VAL A 81 -3.37 -4.64 12.92
CA VAL A 81 -2.64 -3.39 13.18
C VAL A 81 -3.28 -2.77 14.41
N VAL A 82 -2.68 -3.01 15.58
CA VAL A 82 -3.23 -2.64 16.90
C VAL A 82 -3.33 -1.12 17.05
N SER A 83 -2.27 -0.42 16.65
CA SER A 83 -2.24 1.05 16.57
C SER A 83 -1.40 1.51 15.38
N ALA A 84 -1.63 2.74 14.96
CA ALA A 84 -0.88 3.44 13.93
C ALA A 84 -0.71 4.89 14.37
N GLU A 85 0.50 5.27 14.77
CA GLU A 85 0.77 6.55 15.42
C GLU A 85 1.94 7.28 14.74
N TYR A 86 1.85 8.61 14.67
CA TYR A 86 2.96 9.44 14.21
C TYR A 86 3.86 9.83 15.38
N ALA A 87 5.18 9.73 15.18
CA ALA A 87 6.18 10.07 16.17
C ALA A 87 7.38 10.78 15.55
N ASP A 88 8.03 11.65 16.33
CA ASP A 88 9.28 12.32 15.95
C ASP A 88 10.50 11.38 16.07
N THR A 89 10.37 10.31 16.86
CA THR A 89 11.41 9.31 17.10
C THR A 89 10.81 7.91 17.03
N ALA A 90 11.54 7.00 16.37
CA ALA A 90 11.19 5.58 16.25
C ALA A 90 12.03 4.67 17.16
N SER A 91 13.06 5.23 17.82
CA SER A 91 13.95 4.48 18.69
C SER A 91 14.57 5.36 19.77
N THR A 92 14.82 4.73 20.92
CA THR A 92 15.52 5.29 22.08
C THR A 92 17.05 5.15 21.98
N GLN A 93 17.56 4.50 20.93
CA GLN A 93 18.99 4.34 20.71
C GLN A 93 19.67 5.67 20.36
N SER A 94 20.80 5.97 20.98
CA SER A 94 21.49 7.27 20.85
C SER A 94 22.02 7.61 19.46
N PHE A 95 22.03 6.66 18.53
CA PHE A 95 22.49 6.82 17.14
C PHE A 95 21.42 6.45 16.11
N ALA A 96 20.17 6.34 16.53
CA ALA A 96 19.03 6.17 15.65
C ALA A 96 18.96 7.37 14.67
N PRO A 97 18.98 7.14 13.34
CA PRO A 97 18.84 8.23 12.38
C PRO A 97 17.53 9.00 12.59
N ALA A 98 17.58 10.33 12.45
CA ALA A 98 16.39 11.16 12.42
C ALA A 98 15.55 10.90 11.16
N ALA A 99 14.26 11.21 11.23
CA ALA A 99 13.36 11.15 10.08
C ALA A 99 13.83 12.09 8.96
N GLN A 100 13.70 11.63 7.71
CA GLN A 100 14.07 12.33 6.50
C GLN A 100 12.84 12.85 5.76
N ASN A 101 11.66 12.27 6.02
CA ASN A 101 10.40 12.60 5.37
C ASN A 101 9.40 13.32 6.30
N GLY A 102 9.85 13.81 7.46
CA GLY A 102 9.08 14.67 8.36
C GLY A 102 8.58 14.00 9.63
N GLY A 103 8.55 12.67 9.69
CA GLY A 103 8.23 11.91 10.88
C GLY A 103 8.24 10.41 10.65
N PHE A 104 7.93 9.65 11.69
CA PHE A 104 7.77 8.21 11.61
C PHE A 104 6.31 7.83 11.79
N LEU A 105 5.81 6.96 10.92
CA LEU A 105 4.58 6.21 11.17
C LEU A 105 4.95 4.89 11.84
N VAL A 106 4.52 4.71 13.08
CA VAL A 106 4.77 3.54 13.91
C VAL A 106 3.51 2.68 13.95
N LEU A 107 3.60 1.47 13.42
CA LEU A 107 2.54 0.47 13.48
C LEU A 107 2.86 -0.54 14.59
N ASP A 108 1.96 -0.74 15.55
CA ASP A 108 2.01 -1.89 16.45
C ASP A 108 1.23 -3.03 15.82
N VAL A 109 1.88 -4.15 15.54
CA VAL A 109 1.33 -5.25 14.77
C VAL A 109 1.28 -6.51 15.62
N LEU A 110 0.11 -7.15 15.66
CA LEU A 110 -0.07 -8.50 16.16
C LEU A 110 -0.30 -9.45 14.99
N TRP A 111 0.49 -10.52 14.94
CA TRP A 111 0.42 -11.59 13.96
C TRP A 111 0.12 -12.92 14.66
N GLU A 112 -0.84 -13.67 14.17
CA GLU A 112 -1.22 -14.99 14.68
C GLU A 112 -1.45 -15.96 13.53
N THR A 113 -0.88 -17.16 13.58
CA THR A 113 -1.14 -18.17 12.53
C THR A 113 -2.46 -18.89 12.81
N GLU A 114 -3.39 -18.86 11.86
CA GLU A 114 -4.67 -19.58 11.95
C GLU A 114 -4.60 -20.96 11.29
N ALA A 115 -3.87 -21.10 10.18
CA ALA A 115 -3.70 -22.37 9.49
C ALA A 115 -2.29 -22.51 8.88
N GLY A 116 -1.79 -23.76 8.88
CA GLY A 116 -0.50 -24.11 8.30
C GLY A 116 0.68 -23.50 9.07
N VAL A 117 1.72 -23.07 8.36
CA VAL A 117 2.86 -22.34 8.95
C VAL A 117 3.01 -21.02 8.22
N THR A 118 2.95 -19.92 8.96
CA THR A 118 3.21 -18.59 8.40
C THR A 118 4.52 -18.05 8.93
N SER A 119 5.05 -17.00 8.32
CA SER A 119 6.23 -16.30 8.80
C SER A 119 5.87 -14.84 8.98
N SER A 120 5.96 -14.31 10.20
CA SER A 120 5.83 -12.85 10.37
C SER A 120 7.05 -12.18 9.76
N ASN A 121 6.86 -11.04 9.10
CA ASN A 121 7.98 -10.26 8.59
C ASN A 121 7.58 -8.78 8.46
N PRO A 122 8.33 -7.83 9.05
CA PRO A 122 8.05 -6.41 8.88
C PRO A 122 8.14 -5.94 7.42
N LEU A 123 8.87 -6.65 6.56
CA LEU A 123 8.99 -6.32 5.13
C LEU A 123 7.74 -6.64 4.30
N TYR A 124 6.73 -7.30 4.88
CA TYR A 124 5.43 -7.51 4.24
C TYR A 124 4.51 -6.30 4.35
N PHE A 125 4.97 -5.24 5.00
CA PHE A 125 4.23 -4.01 5.16
C PHE A 125 4.88 -2.94 4.28
N ASN A 126 4.05 -2.18 3.59
CA ASN A 126 4.46 -1.01 2.83
C ASN A 126 3.52 0.14 3.16
N THR A 127 3.98 1.37 2.99
CA THR A 127 3.15 2.56 3.23
C THR A 127 3.19 3.51 2.05
N LYS A 128 2.09 4.24 1.86
CA LYS A 128 2.00 5.37 0.95
C LYS A 128 1.36 6.56 1.67
N ASP A 129 1.89 7.76 1.46
CA ASP A 129 1.27 8.98 2.00
C ASP A 129 0.06 9.42 1.16
N ALA A 130 -0.56 10.53 1.54
CA ALA A 130 -1.71 11.10 0.86
C ALA A 130 -1.43 11.44 -0.62
N GLU A 131 -0.19 11.74 -0.98
CA GLU A 131 0.23 11.99 -2.36
C GLU A 131 0.62 10.71 -3.12
N GLY A 132 0.56 9.55 -2.46
CA GLY A 132 0.89 8.24 -3.02
C GLY A 132 2.39 7.93 -3.04
N ARG A 133 3.23 8.72 -2.37
CA ARG A 133 4.68 8.48 -2.24
C ARG A 133 4.92 7.37 -1.22
N ALA A 134 5.86 6.48 -1.50
CA ALA A 134 6.18 5.38 -0.59
C ALA A 134 6.89 5.91 0.67
N GLY A 135 6.55 5.36 1.83
CA GLY A 135 7.32 5.54 3.05
C GLY A 135 8.55 4.63 3.08
N ASP A 136 9.64 5.12 3.66
CA ASP A 136 10.90 4.36 3.75
C ASP A 136 10.89 3.48 5.01
N TYR A 137 11.06 2.17 4.84
CA TYR A 137 11.11 1.25 5.99
C TYR A 137 12.27 1.60 6.94
N TYR A 138 11.96 1.78 8.22
CA TYR A 138 12.92 2.14 9.26
C TYR A 138 13.34 0.90 10.07
N MET A 139 14.55 0.41 9.79
CA MET A 139 15.05 -0.84 10.35
C MET A 139 15.53 -0.74 11.82
N PHE A 140 15.71 0.46 12.37
CA PHE A 140 16.27 0.66 13.71
C PHE A 140 15.22 0.92 14.78
N ALA A 141 13.95 0.58 14.52
CA ALA A 141 12.87 0.81 15.46
C ALA A 141 13.00 -0.03 16.74
N ASP A 142 12.56 0.53 17.86
CA ASP A 142 12.44 -0.25 19.09
C ASP A 142 11.33 -1.30 18.98
N ASN A 143 11.55 -2.49 19.54
CA ASN A 143 10.58 -3.60 19.57
C ASN A 143 10.07 -4.02 18.17
N GLN A 144 10.93 -3.97 17.16
CA GLN A 144 10.57 -4.34 15.78
C GLN A 144 9.95 -5.74 15.70
N LEU A 145 8.93 -5.88 14.86
CA LEU A 145 8.29 -7.17 14.58
C LEU A 145 9.35 -8.18 14.11
N GLY A 146 9.42 -9.31 14.79
CA GLY A 146 10.37 -10.37 14.46
C GLY A 146 10.09 -10.98 13.09
N SER A 147 11.15 -11.29 12.35
CA SER A 147 11.05 -12.13 11.16
C SER A 147 11.26 -13.59 11.54
N GLY A 148 10.31 -14.45 11.17
CA GLY A 148 10.43 -15.89 11.43
C GLY A 148 9.09 -16.61 11.46
N GLU A 149 9.18 -17.94 11.49
CA GLU A 149 8.01 -18.81 11.53
C GLU A 149 7.17 -18.57 12.78
N VAL A 150 5.85 -18.57 12.59
CA VAL A 150 4.83 -18.52 13.65
C VAL A 150 3.96 -19.76 13.47
N GLN A 151 3.94 -20.63 14.47
CA GLN A 151 3.15 -21.87 14.44
C GLN A 151 1.66 -21.58 14.66
N VAL A 152 0.78 -22.51 14.26
CA VAL A 152 -0.67 -22.37 14.48
C VAL A 152 -0.97 -22.09 15.96
N GLY A 153 -1.74 -21.04 16.22
CA GLY A 153 -2.11 -20.60 17.57
C GLY A 153 -1.06 -19.76 18.29
N ASP A 154 0.18 -19.71 17.79
CA ASP A 154 1.22 -18.82 18.31
C ASP A 154 1.04 -17.40 17.78
N LYS A 155 1.66 -16.45 18.51
CA LYS A 155 1.58 -15.03 18.23
C LYS A 155 2.95 -14.40 18.18
N SER A 156 3.13 -13.47 17.24
CA SER A 156 4.27 -12.55 17.15
C SER A 156 3.72 -11.13 17.24
N ARG A 157 4.34 -10.27 18.06
CA ARG A 157 3.96 -8.87 18.18
C ARG A 157 5.20 -7.99 18.14
N GLY A 158 5.11 -6.87 17.44
CA GLY A 158 6.16 -5.87 17.41
C GLY A 158 5.79 -4.69 16.54
N THR A 159 6.73 -3.77 16.39
CA THR A 159 6.54 -2.55 15.62
C THR A 159 6.98 -2.72 14.17
N VAL A 160 6.29 -2.04 13.26
CA VAL A 160 6.75 -1.82 11.89
C VAL A 160 6.73 -0.32 11.67
N VAL A 161 7.86 0.25 11.26
CA VAL A 161 8.03 1.70 11.23
C VAL A 161 8.46 2.18 9.86
N PHE A 162 7.87 3.29 9.42
CA PHE A 162 8.19 3.95 8.16
C PHE A 162 8.52 5.41 8.40
N ASP A 163 9.58 5.90 7.78
CA ASP A 163 9.89 7.32 7.64
C ASP A 163 9.06 7.88 6.49
N ILE A 164 8.06 8.69 6.81
CA ILE A 164 7.02 9.12 5.86
C ILE A 164 6.48 10.51 6.23
N ALA A 165 5.93 11.21 5.24
CA ALA A 165 5.23 12.46 5.48
C ALA A 165 4.08 12.28 6.49
N PRO A 166 3.89 13.24 7.42
CA PRO A 166 2.79 13.21 8.36
C PRO A 166 1.44 13.42 7.64
N GLY A 167 0.40 12.74 8.11
CA GLY A 167 -0.98 12.88 7.61
C GLY A 167 -1.63 11.53 7.28
N PRO A 168 -2.69 11.52 6.46
CA PRO A 168 -3.30 10.28 6.03
C PRO A 168 -2.31 9.41 5.26
N ALA A 169 -2.29 8.12 5.56
CA ALA A 169 -1.46 7.14 4.89
C ALA A 169 -2.22 5.84 4.61
N THR A 170 -1.80 5.15 3.57
CA THR A 170 -2.26 3.79 3.23
C THR A 170 -1.19 2.79 3.64
N VAL A 171 -1.52 1.84 4.48
CA VAL A 171 -0.71 0.65 4.77
C VAL A 171 -1.15 -0.48 3.86
N VAL A 172 -0.22 -1.06 3.11
CA VAL A 172 -0.44 -2.24 2.27
C VAL A 172 0.28 -3.41 2.91
N ILE A 173 -0.45 -4.50 3.16
CA ILE A 173 0.09 -5.76 3.68
C ILE A 173 0.15 -6.75 2.52
N THR A 174 1.25 -7.47 2.41
CA THR A 174 1.46 -8.48 1.37
C THR A 174 1.72 -9.87 1.94
N ASP A 175 1.56 -10.87 1.10
CA ASP A 175 2.02 -12.23 1.35
C ASP A 175 3.56 -12.36 1.13
N PRO A 176 4.15 -13.56 1.34
CA PRO A 176 5.57 -13.81 1.07
C PRO A 176 6.00 -13.67 -0.41
N LEU A 177 5.06 -13.67 -1.35
CA LEU A 177 5.28 -13.44 -2.78
C LEU A 177 4.99 -11.98 -3.18
N LEU A 178 4.85 -11.09 -2.19
CA LEU A 178 4.59 -9.66 -2.33
C LEU A 178 3.26 -9.34 -3.03
N GLN A 179 2.29 -10.24 -2.95
CA GLN A 179 0.92 -10.00 -3.41
C GLN A 179 0.12 -9.32 -2.29
N GLU A 180 -0.63 -8.27 -2.64
CA GLU A 180 -1.47 -7.53 -1.68
C GLU A 180 -2.54 -8.47 -1.10
N THR A 181 -2.54 -8.60 0.23
CA THR A 181 -3.52 -9.39 0.99
C THR A 181 -4.50 -8.49 1.75
N ALA A 182 -4.06 -7.27 2.09
CA ALA A 182 -4.89 -6.27 2.72
C ALA A 182 -4.37 -4.84 2.52
N ARG A 183 -5.28 -3.88 2.71
CA ARG A 183 -5.00 -2.45 2.69
C ARG A 183 -5.78 -1.72 3.76
N ILE A 184 -5.11 -0.84 4.49
CA ILE A 184 -5.65 -0.10 5.63
C ILE A 184 -5.37 1.39 5.45
N GLN A 185 -6.36 2.24 5.73
CA GLN A 185 -6.17 3.68 5.85
C GLN A 185 -5.85 4.04 7.31
N VAL A 186 -4.82 4.86 7.53
CA VAL A 186 -4.36 5.32 8.85
C VAL A 186 -4.10 6.82 8.83
N GLY A 187 -4.01 7.46 10.00
CA GLY A 187 -3.53 8.85 10.09
C GLY A 187 -4.51 9.94 9.62
N GLY A 188 -5.82 9.68 9.68
CA GLY A 188 -6.87 10.69 9.50
C GLY A 188 -7.16 11.48 10.76
#